data_AF-A0A835FBJ4-F1
#
_entry.id   AF-A0A835FBJ4-F1
#
_cell.length_a   1.000
_cell.length_b   1.000
_cell.length_c   1.000
_cell.angle_alpha   90.00
_cell.angle_beta   90.00
_cell.angle_gamma   90.00
#
_symmetry.space_group_name_H-M   'P 1'
#
loop_
_entity.id
_entity.type
_entity.pdbx_description
1 polymer ?
#
loop_
_entity_poly.entity_id
_entity_poly.type
_entity_poly.pdbx_seq_one_letter_code
_entity_poly.pdbx_strand_id
1 'polypeptide(L)'
;MNSDPVYERLRADRSKEGSATLDAYLSHKHDKLLSKLLQPDSYQKRSSLAIVDGFAVEITEDQASVLRSAKEVRVVEKNQELA
;
A
#
# COMPACT_ATOMS: atom_id res chain seq x y z
N MET A 1 17.25 -4.04 -5.10
CA MET A 1 16.16 -4.88 -4.57
C MET A 1 16.29 -4.86 -3.05
N ASN A 2 15.43 -4.10 -2.36
CA ASN A 2 15.31 -4.24 -0.92
C ASN A 2 14.29 -5.35 -0.71
N SER A 3 14.77 -6.60 -0.71
CA SER A 3 13.92 -7.75 -0.38
C SER A 3 13.60 -7.65 1.09
N ASP A 4 12.34 -7.35 1.41
CA ASP A 4 11.87 -7.34 2.79
C ASP A 4 11.76 -8.80 3.26
N PRO A 5 12.66 -9.29 4.13
CA PRO A 5 12.71 -10.69 4.52
C PRO A 5 11.45 -11.10 5.32
N VAL A 6 10.76 -10.12 5.93
CA VAL A 6 9.50 -10.34 6.62
C VAL A 6 8.39 -10.57 5.61
N TYR A 7 8.34 -9.78 4.54
CA TYR A 7 7.40 -9.99 3.44
C TYR A 7 7.58 -11.37 2.80
N GLU A 8 8.82 -11.77 2.48
CA GLU A 8 9.06 -13.07 1.85
C GLU A 8 8.65 -14.24 2.76
N ARG A 9 8.92 -14.14 4.06
CA ARG A 9 8.51 -15.14 5.05
C ARG A 9 6.99 -15.23 5.18
N LEU A 10 6.30 -14.09 5.25
CA LEU A 10 4.84 -14.03 5.34
C LEU A 10 4.16 -14.49 4.05
N ARG A 11 4.76 -14.20 2.88
CA ARG A 11 4.30 -14.68 1.57
C ARG A 11 4.52 -16.18 1.38
N ALA A 12 5.58 -16.73 1.97
CA ALA A 12 5.84 -18.17 1.97
C ALA A 12 4.80 -18.93 2.80
N ASP A 13 4.24 -18.30 3.84
CA ASP A 13 3.14 -18.87 4.62
C ASP A 13 1.80 -18.72 3.88
N ARG A 14 1.41 -19.78 3.16
CA ARG A 14 0.15 -19.85 2.40
C ARG A 14 -1.05 -20.28 3.26
N SER A 15 -0.92 -20.29 4.59
CA SER A 15 -2.01 -20.60 5.49
C SER A 15 -3.03 -19.45 5.51
N LYS A 16 -4.27 -19.70 5.93
CA LYS A 16 -5.27 -18.62 6.12
C LYS A 16 -4.76 -17.55 7.09
N GLU A 17 -4.10 -17.97 8.17
CA GLU A 17 -3.50 -17.07 9.16
C GLU A 17 -2.30 -16.29 8.59
N GLY A 18 -1.45 -16.94 7.78
CA GLY A 18 -0.34 -16.28 7.09
C GLY A 18 -0.80 -15.20 6.13
N SER A 19 -1.85 -15.49 5.34
CA SER A 19 -2.47 -14.50 4.44
C SER A 19 -3.05 -13.30 5.20
N ALA A 20 -3.73 -13.52 6.33
CA ALA A 20 -4.26 -12.43 7.16
C ALA A 20 -3.13 -11.59 7.79
N THR A 21 -2.06 -12.25 8.24
CA THR A 21 -0.88 -11.59 8.81
C THR A 21 -0.13 -10.78 7.75
N LEU A 22 0.02 -11.33 6.54
CA LEU A 22 0.61 -10.63 5.40
C LEU A 22 -0.22 -9.40 5.05
N ASP A 23 -1.55 -9.53 4.97
CA ASP A 23 -2.44 -8.40 4.69
C ASP A 23 -2.32 -7.30 5.75
N ALA A 24 -2.33 -7.66 7.04
CA ALA A 24 -2.15 -6.71 8.13
C ALA A 24 -0.77 -6.02 8.11
N TYR A 25 0.30 -6.77 7.85
CA TYR A 25 1.66 -6.25 7.73
C TYR A 25 1.78 -5.21 6.61
N LEU A 26 1.23 -5.53 5.44
CA LEU A 26 1.20 -4.65 4.28
C LEU A 26 0.31 -3.44 4.52
N SER A 27 -0.85 -3.67 5.11
CA SER A 27 -1.78 -2.61 5.49
C SER A 27 -1.10 -1.56 6.36
N HIS A 28 -0.37 -1.99 7.40
CA HIS A 28 0.38 -1.11 8.29
C HIS A 28 1.53 -0.38 7.57
N LYS A 29 2.24 -1.06 6.66
CA LYS A 29 3.29 -0.44 5.84
C LYS A 29 2.73 0.67 4.95
N HIS A 30 1.58 0.43 4.32
CA HIS A 30 0.89 1.44 3.50
C HIS A 30 0.42 2.63 4.33
N ASP A 31 -0.16 2.40 5.51
CA ASP A 31 -0.59 3.47 6.42
C ASP A 31 0.58 4.33 6.89
N LYS A 32 1.73 3.71 7.20
CA LYS A 32 2.95 4.44 7.56
C LYS A 32 3.49 5.29 6.40
N LEU A 33 3.42 4.79 5.17
CA LEU A 33 3.83 5.53 3.98
C LEU A 33 2.88 6.71 3.71
N LEU A 34 1.57 6.47 3.80
CA LEU A 34 0.55 7.50 3.62
C LEU A 34 0.66 8.60 4.67
N SER A 35 0.75 8.25 5.95
CA SER A 35 0.91 9.23 7.05
C SER A 35 2.22 10.02 7.00
N LYS A 36 3.26 9.50 6.34
CA LYS A 36 4.54 10.20 6.13
C LYS A 36 4.48 11.20 4.97
N LEU A 37 3.67 10.91 3.94
CA LEU A 37 3.59 11.71 2.71
C LEU A 37 2.41 12.68 2.72
N LEU A 38 1.31 12.30 3.36
CA LEU A 38 0.04 13.02 3.37
C LEU A 38 -0.35 13.35 4.81
N GLN A 39 -1.12 14.43 4.97
CA GLN A 39 -1.68 14.74 6.28
C GLN A 39 -2.66 13.65 6.73
N PRO A 40 -2.59 13.21 8.00
CA PRO A 40 -3.63 12.34 8.57
C PRO A 40 -5.00 13.01 8.43
N ASP A 41 -6.05 12.21 8.23
CA ASP A 41 -7.43 12.62 7.90
C ASP A 41 -7.64 13.26 6.53
N SER A 42 -6.59 13.43 5.71
CA SER A 42 -6.69 14.00 4.35
C SER A 42 -6.77 12.94 3.23
N TYR A 43 -6.79 11.65 3.59
CA TYR A 43 -6.85 10.53 2.64
C TYR A 43 -7.71 9.41 3.20
N GLN A 44 -8.36 8.65 2.32
CA GLN A 44 -9.15 7.49 2.73
C GLN A 44 -8.69 6.23 2.01
N LYS A 45 -8.04 5.32 2.74
CA LYS A 45 -7.61 4.04 2.19
C LYS A 45 -8.84 3.15 1.97
N ARG A 46 -9.05 2.73 0.73
CA ARG A 46 -10.18 1.89 0.32
C ARG A 46 -9.85 0.42 0.42
N SER A 47 -8.67 0.01 -0.04
CA SER A 47 -8.29 -1.40 -0.11
C SER A 47 -6.78 -1.58 -0.12
N SER A 48 -6.30 -2.73 0.37
CA SER A 48 -4.91 -3.16 0.22
C SER A 48 -4.86 -4.38 -0.70
N LEU A 49 -3.88 -4.41 -1.60
CA LEU A 49 -3.63 -5.50 -2.54
C LEU A 49 -2.31 -6.19 -2.14
N ALA A 50 -2.43 -7.18 -1.27
CA ALA A 50 -1.27 -7.89 -0.72
C ALA A 50 -0.41 -8.61 -1.76
N ILE A 51 -1.02 -9.03 -2.88
CA ILE A 51 -0.37 -9.81 -3.94
C ILE A 51 0.75 -9.03 -4.64
N VAL A 52 0.57 -7.71 -4.80
CA VAL A 52 1.47 -6.82 -5.55
C VAL A 52 2.11 -5.73 -4.70
N ASP A 53 2.04 -5.81 -3.35
CA ASP A 53 2.46 -4.73 -2.43
C ASP A 53 1.76 -3.39 -2.79
N GLY A 54 0.51 -3.47 -3.23
CA GLY A 54 -0.26 -2.34 -3.74
C GLY A 54 -1.39 -1.93 -2.81
N PHE A 55 -1.96 -0.75 -3.01
CA PHE A 55 -3.15 -0.31 -2.30
C PHE A 55 -3.95 0.70 -3.12
N ALA A 56 -5.25 0.76 -2.84
CA ALA A 56 -6.16 1.76 -3.36
C ALA A 56 -6.48 2.76 -2.26
N VAL A 57 -6.23 4.04 -2.54
CA VAL A 57 -6.52 5.15 -1.64
C VAL A 57 -7.28 6.22 -2.43
N GLU A 58 -8.28 6.79 -1.78
CA GLU A 58 -8.98 7.97 -2.25
C GLU A 58 -8.22 9.21 -1.77
N ILE A 59 -7.71 9.96 -2.73
CA ILE A 59 -6.83 11.12 -2.55
C ILE A 59 -7.12 12.14 -3.66
N THR A 60 -6.65 13.36 -3.46
CA THR A 60 -6.70 14.39 -4.50
C THR A 60 -5.59 14.18 -5.54
N GLU A 61 -5.73 14.82 -6.70
CA GLU A 61 -4.72 14.75 -7.77
C GLU A 61 -3.36 15.31 -7.33
N ASP A 62 -3.35 16.36 -6.51
CA ASP A 62 -2.15 16.96 -5.94
C ASP A 62 -1.40 15.97 -5.02
N GLN A 63 -2.14 15.31 -4.12
CA GLN A 63 -1.61 14.26 -3.26
C GLN A 63 -1.07 13.07 -4.07
N ALA A 64 -1.74 12.70 -5.17
CA ALA A 64 -1.25 11.66 -6.07
C ALA A 64 0.08 12.05 -6.73
N SER A 65 0.31 13.34 -7.02
CA SER A 65 1.59 13.85 -7.52
C SER A 65 2.72 13.72 -6.48
N VAL A 66 2.41 13.97 -5.20
CA VAL A 66 3.33 13.75 -4.08
C VAL A 66 3.73 12.27 -3.99
N LEU A 67 2.75 11.36 -4.08
CA LEU A 67 3.02 9.91 -4.09
C LEU A 67 3.90 9.50 -5.29
N ARG A 68 3.64 10.03 -6.49
CA ARG A 68 4.48 9.76 -7.68
C ARG A 68 5.92 10.23 -7.51
N SER A 69 6.14 11.26 -6.71
CA SER A 69 7.46 11.82 -6.43
C SER A 69 8.19 11.07 -5.30
N ALA A 70 7.49 10.19 -4.56
CA ALA A 70 8.09 9.44 -3.47
C ALA A 70 8.93 8.28 -4.00
N LYS A 71 10.19 8.19 -3.56
CA LYS A 71 11.14 7.12 -3.95
C LYS A 71 10.66 5.70 -3.59
N GLU A 72 9.77 5.60 -2.62
CA GLU A 72 9.21 4.35 -2.11
C GLU A 72 8.03 3.84 -2.95
N VAL A 73 7.46 4.70 -3.81
CA VAL A 73 6.31 4.38 -4.66
C VAL A 73 6.78 4.12 -6.08
N ARG A 74 6.44 2.95 -6.61
CA ARG A 74 6.90 2.53 -7.94
C ARG A 74 5.97 3.01 -9.06
N VAL A 75 4.66 2.96 -8.83
CA VAL A 75 3.61 3.30 -9.80
C VAL A 75 2.41 3.88 -9.05
N VAL A 76 1.80 4.93 -9.60
CA VAL A 76 0.53 5.50 -9.12
C VAL A 76 -0.39 5.68 -10.32
N GLU A 77 -1.39 4.81 -10.40
CA GLU A 77 -2.41 4.84 -11.46
C GLU A 77 -3.76 5.22 -10.86
N LYS A 78 -4.57 5.92 -11.66
CA LYS A 78 -5.94 6.23 -11.29
C LYS A 78 -6.73 4.92 -11.34
N ASN A 79 -7.43 4.58 -10.26
CA ASN A 79 -8.26 3.39 -10.25
C ASN A 79 -9.39 3.57 -11.28
N GLN A 80 -9.32 2.82 -12.39
CA GLN A 80 -10.32 2.87 -13.47
C GLN A 80 -11.55 1.99 -13.17
N GLU A 81 -11.56 1.20 -12.09
CA GLU A 81 -12.66 0.31 -11.73
C GLU A 81 -13.89 1.02 -11.14
N LEU A 82 -13.84 2.36 -10.99
CA LEU A 82 -14.91 3.20 -10.45
C LEU A 82 -15.49 4.10 -11.56
N ALA A 83 -15.85 3.48 -12.70
CA ALA A 83 -16.54 4.12 -13.83
C ALA A 83 -18.06 3.90 -13.76
#